data_AF-A0AAN7YXF8-F1
#
_entry.id   AF-A0AAN7YXF8-F1
#
_cell.length_a   1.000
_cell.length_b   1.000
_cell.length_c   1.000
_cell.angle_alpha   90.00
_cell.angle_beta   90.00
_cell.angle_gamma   90.00
#
_symmetry.space_group_name_H-M   'P 1'
#
loop_
_entity.id
_entity.type
_entity.pdbx_description
1 polymer ?
#
loop_
_entity_poly.entity_id
_entity_poly.type
_entity_poly.pdbx_seq_one_letter_code
_entity_poly.pdbx_strand_id
1 'polypeptide(L)'
;MAVTRPLCIICDAVEGKYKCPRCNAHTCSLTCSREHRDSHPAVEEKPNHTERSDLATVAQPTTSEQQQPAKISEIADSPEYKALLQRYPDLELYLWDIATATDPPKPSHGGKIARKAKQPWTQEVGMTNAVHLVQSIKASPGDVRDALREFSDIVSIFKTRLQAQDDQMRKRKAEDVEIINKLLREEKS
;
A
#
# COMPACT_ATOMS: atom_id res chain seq x y z
N MET A 1 -0.99 29.59 42.87
CA MET A 1 -1.67 29.89 41.59
C MET A 1 -2.73 28.83 41.38
N ALA A 2 -4.01 29.22 41.27
CA ALA A 2 -5.12 28.28 41.16
C ALA A 2 -5.13 27.67 39.75
N VAL A 3 -5.05 26.33 39.67
CA VAL A 3 -5.18 25.59 38.41
C VAL A 3 -6.66 25.46 38.11
N THR A 4 -7.23 26.39 37.35
CA THR A 4 -8.60 26.30 36.84
C THR A 4 -8.66 25.16 35.83
N ARG A 5 -9.37 24.08 36.18
CA ARG A 5 -9.60 22.97 35.25
C ARG A 5 -10.68 23.40 34.26
N PRO A 6 -10.48 23.18 32.95
CA PRO A 6 -11.47 23.56 31.95
C PRO A 6 -12.75 22.74 32.12
N LEU A 7 -13.89 23.37 31.82
CA LEU A 7 -15.20 22.74 31.86
C LEU A 7 -15.35 21.67 30.77
N CYS A 8 -16.28 20.75 30.99
CA CYS A 8 -16.57 19.67 30.07
C CYS A 8 -17.19 20.18 28.76
N ILE A 9 -16.51 19.99 27.64
CA ILE A 9 -16.93 20.44 26.30
C ILE A 9 -18.26 19.88 25.75
N ILE A 10 -18.92 18.99 26.50
CA ILE A 10 -20.19 18.36 26.10
C ILE A 10 -21.37 18.90 26.90
N CYS A 11 -21.20 19.08 28.22
CA CYS A 11 -22.30 19.51 29.09
C CYS A 11 -22.05 20.85 29.76
N ASP A 12 -20.83 21.39 29.67
CA ASP A 12 -20.32 22.62 30.31
C ASP A 12 -20.63 22.75 31.82
N ALA A 13 -21.07 21.68 32.46
CA ALA A 13 -21.62 21.71 33.82
C ALA A 13 -20.58 21.46 34.90
N VAL A 14 -19.51 20.72 34.58
CA VAL A 14 -18.51 20.27 35.55
C VAL A 14 -17.12 20.31 34.93
N GLU A 15 -16.10 20.58 35.77
CA GLU A 15 -14.69 20.48 35.40
C GLU A 15 -14.37 19.13 34.77
N GLY A 16 -13.65 19.15 33.65
CA GLY A 16 -13.32 17.95 32.90
C GLY A 16 -12.24 17.11 33.58
N LYS A 17 -12.58 15.86 33.91
CA LYS A 17 -11.69 14.88 34.53
C LYS A 17 -10.89 14.08 33.49
N TYR A 18 -11.44 13.90 32.30
CA TYR A 18 -10.89 13.07 31.23
C TYR A 18 -10.44 13.92 30.04
N LYS A 19 -9.32 13.55 29.42
CA LYS A 19 -8.72 14.27 28.29
C LYS A 19 -8.79 13.42 27.02
N CYS A 20 -9.27 13.99 25.92
CA CYS A 20 -9.32 13.33 24.62
C CYS A 20 -7.91 13.24 24.00
N PRO A 21 -7.43 12.07 23.53
CA PRO A 21 -6.10 11.92 22.92
C PRO A 21 -5.99 12.53 21.51
N ARG A 22 -7.10 12.88 20.85
CA ARG A 22 -7.09 13.42 19.48
C ARG A 22 -7.06 14.95 19.42
N CYS A 23 -7.81 15.63 20.30
CA CYS A 23 -7.97 17.09 20.28
C CYS A 23 -7.64 17.76 21.62
N ASN A 24 -7.20 16.99 22.62
CA ASN A 24 -6.93 17.46 23.99
C ASN A 24 -8.14 18.09 24.72
N ALA A 25 -9.37 17.93 24.21
CA ALA A 25 -10.57 18.43 24.86
C ALA A 25 -10.86 17.70 26.18
N HIS A 26 -11.49 18.41 27.13
CA HIS A 26 -11.75 17.93 28.48
C HIS A 26 -13.22 17.53 28.64
N THR A 27 -13.47 16.34 29.19
CA THR A 27 -14.81 15.80 29.43
C THR A 27 -14.96 15.37 30.89
N CYS A 28 -16.15 15.55 31.48
CA CYS A 28 -16.39 15.26 32.90
C CYS A 28 -16.57 13.76 33.18
N SER A 29 -17.09 13.01 32.21
CA SER A 29 -17.44 11.59 32.36
C SER A 29 -17.07 10.78 31.12
N LEU A 30 -17.01 9.45 31.29
CA LEU A 30 -16.81 8.52 30.17
C LEU A 30 -17.95 8.61 29.13
N THR A 31 -19.17 8.94 29.56
CA THR A 31 -20.31 9.16 28.66
C THR A 31 -20.06 10.37 27.74
N CYS A 32 -19.66 11.52 28.30
CA CYS A 32 -19.26 12.69 27.52
C CYS A 32 -18.03 12.42 26.65
N SER A 33 -17.09 11.58 27.11
CA SER A 33 -15.92 11.21 26.31
C SER A 33 -16.26 10.35 25.08
N ARG A 34 -17.28 9.49 25.20
CA ARG A 34 -17.78 8.66 24.09
C ARG A 34 -18.54 9.53 23.10
N GLU A 35 -19.47 10.35 23.58
CA GLU A 35 -20.23 11.28 22.75
C GLU A 35 -19.30 12.24 21.97
N HIS A 36 -18.26 12.75 22.62
CA HIS A 36 -17.23 13.56 21.96
C HIS A 36 -16.42 12.77 20.92
N ARG A 37 -16.06 11.51 21.21
CA ARG A 37 -15.30 10.66 20.29
C ARG A 37 -16.11 10.28 19.05
N ASP A 38 -17.40 10.01 19.24
CA ASP A 38 -18.33 9.61 18.19
C ASP A 38 -18.78 10.82 17.36
N SER A 39 -18.96 11.99 17.99
CA SER A 39 -19.35 13.25 17.33
C SER A 39 -18.16 14.17 17.09
N HIS A 40 -16.98 13.63 16.80
CA HIS A 40 -15.77 14.44 16.64
C HIS A 40 -16.02 15.47 15.54
N PRO A 41 -16.08 16.78 15.87
CA PRO A 41 -16.30 17.78 14.83
C PRO A 41 -15.09 17.77 13.90
N ALA A 42 -15.32 17.47 12.63
CA ALA A 42 -14.36 17.67 11.56
C ALA A 42 -14.26 19.18 11.31
N VAL A 43 -13.44 19.87 12.09
CA VAL A 43 -13.19 21.30 11.90
C VAL A 43 -11.69 21.55 11.87
N GLU A 44 -11.26 21.77 10.64
CA GLU A 44 -10.30 22.77 10.14
C GLU A 44 -8.82 22.71 10.54
N GLU A 45 -8.03 22.57 9.48
CA GLU A 45 -6.65 23.01 9.34
C GLU A 45 -6.36 24.32 10.08
N LYS A 46 -5.22 24.36 10.78
CA LYS A 46 -4.39 25.56 10.77
C LYS A 46 -2.93 25.17 10.53
N PRO A 47 -2.28 25.76 9.52
CA PRO A 47 -0.94 25.42 9.09
C PRO A 47 0.06 25.94 10.11
N ASN A 48 1.03 25.11 10.51
CA ASN A 48 2.22 25.62 11.17
C ASN A 48 3.46 25.10 10.47
N HIS A 49 4.05 26.02 9.72
CA HIS A 49 5.37 25.98 9.14
C HIS A 49 6.39 25.34 10.11
N THR A 50 7.22 24.45 9.58
CA THR A 50 8.63 24.44 9.95
C THR A 50 9.41 24.09 8.70
N GLU A 51 9.93 25.13 8.05
CA GLU A 51 11.06 25.01 7.14
C GLU A 51 12.29 24.55 7.93
N ARG A 52 13.03 23.59 7.38
CA ARG A 52 14.48 23.70 7.25
C ARG A 52 14.97 22.76 6.15
N SER A 53 15.29 23.37 5.01
CA SER A 53 16.31 22.89 4.09
C SER A 53 17.64 22.71 4.85
N ASP A 54 18.37 21.63 4.58
CA ASP A 54 19.55 21.76 3.73
C ASP A 54 20.10 20.41 3.24
N LEU A 55 20.76 20.53 2.09
CA LEU A 55 21.21 19.52 1.14
C LEU A 55 22.26 18.53 1.67
N ALA A 56 22.20 17.28 1.19
CA ALA A 56 23.39 16.54 0.77
C ALA A 56 23.04 15.40 -0.21
N THR A 57 23.24 15.69 -1.49
CA THR A 57 23.34 14.73 -2.59
C THR A 57 24.47 13.74 -2.33
N VAL A 58 24.17 12.45 -2.27
CA VAL A 58 25.09 11.38 -2.68
C VAL A 58 24.31 10.41 -3.56
N ALA A 59 24.77 10.30 -4.79
CA ALA A 59 24.24 9.46 -5.83
C ALA A 59 24.34 7.97 -5.46
N GLN A 60 23.25 7.24 -5.65
CA GLN A 60 23.30 5.83 -6.04
C GLN A 60 22.21 5.56 -7.10
N PRO A 61 22.56 4.91 -8.21
CA PRO A 61 21.62 4.57 -9.27
C PRO A 61 20.81 3.34 -8.83
N THR A 62 19.58 3.53 -8.39
CA THR A 62 18.60 2.44 -8.38
C THR A 62 17.94 2.36 -9.75
N THR A 63 18.57 1.62 -10.64
CA THR A 63 17.89 1.03 -11.79
C THR A 63 16.86 0.01 -11.31
N SER A 64 15.67 0.14 -11.92
CA SER A 64 14.65 -0.89 -12.17
C SER A 64 13.44 -1.03 -11.23
N GLU A 65 12.27 -0.99 -11.90
CA GLU A 65 10.97 -1.56 -11.53
C GLU A 65 9.97 -0.75 -10.67
N GLN A 66 9.93 0.58 -10.74
CA GLN A 66 8.86 1.37 -10.06
C GLN A 66 7.86 2.07 -10.99
N GLN A 67 7.86 1.77 -12.29
CA GLN A 67 6.97 2.44 -13.27
C GLN A 67 5.86 1.55 -13.86
N GLN A 68 5.68 0.31 -13.38
CA GLN A 68 4.67 -0.62 -13.93
C GLN A 68 3.35 -0.84 -13.15
N PRO A 69 2.95 -0.06 -12.11
CA PRO A 69 1.70 -0.40 -11.41
C PRO A 69 0.47 -0.29 -12.33
N ALA A 70 0.42 0.69 -13.22
CA ALA A 70 -0.73 0.91 -14.11
C ALA A 70 -0.90 -0.19 -15.17
N LYS A 71 0.19 -0.70 -15.74
CA LYS A 71 0.12 -1.72 -16.81
C LYS A 71 -0.27 -3.10 -16.25
N ILE A 72 0.12 -3.41 -15.02
CA ILE A 72 -0.19 -4.71 -14.39
C ILE A 72 -1.67 -4.78 -13.99
N SER A 73 -2.32 -3.66 -13.65
CA SER A 73 -3.75 -3.61 -13.34
C SER A 73 -4.65 -4.10 -14.47
N GLU A 74 -4.23 -3.96 -15.73
CA GLU A 74 -4.94 -4.47 -16.91
C GLU A 74 -5.10 -6.01 -16.90
N ILE A 75 -4.34 -6.73 -16.07
CA ILE A 75 -4.50 -8.18 -15.90
C ILE A 75 -5.88 -8.54 -15.36
N ALA A 76 -6.47 -7.67 -14.51
CA ALA A 76 -7.79 -7.89 -13.92
C ALA A 76 -8.90 -7.86 -14.98
N ASP A 77 -8.67 -7.14 -16.08
CA ASP A 77 -9.60 -7.04 -17.19
C ASP A 77 -9.50 -8.21 -18.18
N SER A 78 -8.40 -8.97 -18.12
CA SER A 78 -8.14 -10.08 -19.03
C SER A 78 -9.20 -11.19 -18.92
N PRO A 79 -9.67 -11.76 -20.04
CA PRO A 79 -10.64 -12.85 -20.02
C PRO A 79 -10.07 -14.10 -19.34
N GLU A 80 -8.76 -14.31 -19.40
CA GLU A 80 -8.07 -15.44 -18.76
C GLU A 80 -8.16 -15.33 -17.23
N TYR A 81 -7.93 -14.15 -16.67
CA TYR A 81 -8.06 -13.92 -15.22
C TYR A 81 -9.52 -14.07 -14.75
N LYS A 82 -10.47 -13.54 -15.52
CA LYS A 82 -11.91 -13.69 -15.22
C LYS A 82 -12.35 -15.15 -15.25
N ALA A 83 -11.91 -15.93 -16.25
CA ALA A 83 -12.20 -17.36 -16.33
C ALA A 83 -11.59 -18.15 -15.16
N LEU A 84 -10.39 -17.74 -14.70
CA LEU A 84 -9.74 -18.36 -13.55
C LEU A 84 -10.55 -18.14 -12.26
N LEU A 85 -11.03 -16.92 -12.02
CA LEU A 85 -11.88 -16.60 -10.85
C LEU A 85 -13.24 -17.32 -10.89
N GLN A 86 -13.81 -17.55 -12.08
CA GLN A 86 -15.04 -18.34 -12.21
C GLN A 86 -14.82 -19.82 -11.84
N ARG A 87 -13.64 -20.36 -12.15
CA ARG A 87 -13.30 -21.75 -11.82
C ARG A 87 -12.88 -21.92 -10.36
N TYR A 88 -12.26 -20.90 -9.78
CA TYR A 88 -11.75 -20.89 -8.42
C TYR A 88 -12.23 -19.63 -7.67
N PRO A 89 -13.46 -19.62 -7.14
CA PRO A 89 -14.00 -18.44 -6.46
C PRO A 89 -13.23 -18.09 -5.18
N ASP A 90 -12.64 -19.07 -4.51
CA ASP A 90 -11.85 -18.86 -3.29
C ASP A 90 -10.46 -18.28 -3.58
N LEU A 91 -10.01 -18.27 -4.84
CA LEU A 91 -8.68 -17.77 -5.23
C LEU A 91 -8.47 -16.32 -4.78
N GLU A 92 -9.49 -15.48 -4.86
CA GLU A 92 -9.41 -14.07 -4.48
C GLU A 92 -9.10 -13.90 -2.98
N LEU A 93 -9.68 -14.76 -2.13
CA LEU A 93 -9.40 -14.79 -0.69
C LEU A 93 -7.93 -15.16 -0.43
N TYR A 94 -7.42 -16.17 -1.13
CA TYR A 94 -6.02 -16.58 -0.97
C TYR A 94 -5.03 -15.50 -1.44
N LEU A 95 -5.32 -14.83 -2.56
CA LEU A 95 -4.50 -13.72 -3.04
C LEU A 95 -4.50 -12.55 -2.05
N TRP A 96 -5.66 -12.26 -1.45
CA TRP A 96 -5.79 -11.26 -0.40
C TRP A 96 -5.00 -11.63 0.87
N ASP A 97 -5.06 -12.89 1.32
CA ASP A 97 -4.30 -13.36 2.48
C ASP A 97 -2.78 -13.26 2.24
N ILE A 98 -2.33 -13.58 1.03
CA ILE A 98 -0.92 -13.42 0.63
C ILE A 98 -0.52 -11.95 0.63
N ALA A 99 -1.36 -11.06 0.07
CA ALA A 99 -1.09 -9.63 0.05
C ALA A 99 -1.01 -9.05 1.47
N THR A 100 -1.97 -9.37 2.33
CA THR A 100 -2.00 -8.89 3.72
C THR A 100 -0.88 -9.49 4.59
N ALA A 101 -0.35 -10.66 4.26
CA ALA A 101 0.83 -11.21 4.91
C ALA A 101 2.11 -10.41 4.59
N THR A 102 2.16 -9.73 3.44
CA THR A 102 3.26 -8.83 3.08
C THR A 102 3.12 -7.43 3.69
N ASP A 103 1.91 -7.04 4.09
CA ASP A 103 1.64 -5.73 4.69
C ASP A 103 2.21 -5.59 6.12
N PRO A 104 2.55 -4.36 6.54
CA PRO A 104 2.88 -4.09 7.92
C PRO A 104 1.70 -4.43 8.84
N PRO A 105 1.95 -5.04 10.02
CA PRO A 105 0.89 -5.26 10.99
C PRO A 105 0.29 -3.91 11.36
N LYS A 106 -1.03 -3.76 11.17
CA LYS A 106 -1.74 -2.53 11.55
C LYS A 106 -1.37 -2.19 13.00
N PRO A 107 -0.93 -0.95 13.30
CA PRO A 107 -0.62 -0.56 14.66
C PRO A 107 -1.92 -0.58 15.48
N SER A 108 -2.16 -1.69 16.16
CA SER A 108 -3.30 -1.87 17.04
C SER A 108 -3.22 -0.84 18.16
N HIS A 109 -4.08 0.17 18.09
CA HIS A 109 -4.30 1.13 19.16
C HIS A 109 -5.06 0.43 20.30
N GLY A 110 -4.38 -0.44 21.05
CA GLY A 110 -5.03 -1.18 22.12
C GLY A 110 -4.12 -2.14 22.85
N GLY A 111 -3.58 -1.68 23.98
CA GLY A 111 -3.14 -2.56 25.06
C GLY A 111 -1.65 -2.87 25.07
N LYS A 112 -0.97 -2.33 26.09
CA LYS A 112 0.37 -2.75 26.52
C LYS A 112 0.32 -4.23 26.95
N ILE A 113 0.53 -5.14 26.02
CA ILE A 113 0.98 -6.50 26.34
C ILE A 113 2.28 -6.67 25.59
N ALA A 114 3.39 -6.59 26.32
CA ALA A 114 4.72 -6.91 25.81
C ALA A 114 4.74 -8.37 25.38
N ARG A 115 4.40 -8.63 24.11
CA ARG A 115 4.70 -9.91 23.47
C ARG A 115 6.17 -9.87 23.13
N LYS A 116 6.93 -10.86 23.64
CA LYS A 116 8.36 -11.09 23.38
C LYS A 116 8.71 -10.66 21.96
N ALA A 117 9.72 -9.79 21.83
CA ALA A 117 10.11 -9.16 20.58
C ALA A 117 10.38 -10.20 19.48
N LYS A 118 9.31 -10.57 18.76
CA LYS A 118 9.44 -11.02 17.38
C LYS A 118 9.96 -9.79 16.63
N GLN A 119 10.97 -10.02 15.79
CA GLN A 119 11.66 -9.01 14.98
C GLN A 119 10.71 -7.86 14.58
N PRO A 120 11.13 -6.58 14.69
CA PRO A 120 10.34 -5.48 14.19
C PRO A 120 9.99 -5.76 12.72
N TRP A 121 8.74 -5.46 12.32
CA TRP A 121 8.33 -5.73 10.96
C TRP A 121 9.26 -5.00 9.97
N THR A 122 9.76 -5.74 8.98
CA THR A 122 10.49 -5.24 7.83
C THR A 122 9.87 -5.85 6.58
N GLN A 123 10.14 -5.25 5.41
CA GLN A 123 9.72 -5.81 4.12
C GLN A 123 10.20 -7.26 3.93
N GLU A 124 11.40 -7.58 4.38
CA GLU A 124 11.97 -8.93 4.35
C GLU A 124 11.18 -9.92 5.23
N VAL A 125 10.76 -9.48 6.43
CA VAL A 125 9.90 -10.29 7.31
C VAL A 125 8.53 -10.53 6.68
N GLY A 126 7.93 -9.51 6.07
CA GLY A 126 6.68 -9.64 5.31
C GLY A 126 6.81 -10.64 4.15
N MET A 127 7.89 -10.54 3.37
CA MET A 127 8.16 -11.47 2.27
C MET A 127 8.36 -12.90 2.76
N THR A 128 9.09 -13.10 3.86
CA THR A 128 9.32 -14.42 4.47
C THR A 128 8.00 -15.04 4.95
N ASN A 129 7.13 -14.26 5.58
CA ASN A 129 5.81 -14.71 6.02
C ASN A 129 4.93 -15.12 4.83
N ALA A 130 4.94 -14.32 3.76
CA ALA A 130 4.20 -14.63 2.54
C ALA A 130 4.72 -15.92 1.87
N VAL A 131 6.04 -16.13 1.80
CA VAL A 131 6.62 -17.39 1.30
C VAL A 131 6.17 -18.58 2.13
N HIS A 132 6.18 -18.46 3.47
CA HIS A 132 5.69 -19.51 4.37
C HIS A 132 4.21 -19.82 4.15
N LEU A 133 3.38 -18.81 3.91
CA LEU A 133 1.96 -18.96 3.60
C LEU A 133 1.75 -19.65 2.24
N VAL A 134 2.49 -19.25 1.21
CA VAL A 134 2.43 -19.91 -0.11
C VAL A 134 2.87 -21.38 0.02
N GLN A 135 3.89 -21.67 0.83
CA GLN A 135 4.33 -23.04 1.09
C GLN A 135 3.26 -23.86 1.82
N SER A 136 2.55 -23.29 2.80
CA SER A 136 1.47 -24.00 3.50
C SER A 136 0.26 -24.25 2.60
N ILE A 137 -0.08 -23.31 1.72
CA ILE A 137 -1.14 -23.49 0.70
C ILE A 137 -0.73 -24.59 -0.29
N LYS A 138 0.53 -24.60 -0.75
CA LYS A 138 1.04 -25.64 -1.66
C LYS A 138 1.14 -27.02 -1.01
N ALA A 139 1.36 -27.10 0.30
CA ALA A 139 1.35 -28.37 1.03
C ALA A 139 -0.06 -28.93 1.20
N SER A 140 -1.08 -28.08 1.15
CA SER A 140 -2.49 -28.50 1.21
C SER A 140 -2.88 -29.18 -0.11
N PRO A 141 -3.43 -30.40 -0.09
CA PRO A 141 -3.97 -31.03 -1.29
C PRO A 141 -5.27 -30.33 -1.69
N GLY A 142 -5.40 -29.97 -2.97
CA GLY A 142 -6.64 -29.42 -3.51
C GLY A 142 -6.45 -28.40 -4.63
N ASP A 143 -7.61 -27.94 -5.11
CA ASP A 143 -7.82 -27.03 -6.24
C ASP A 143 -7.10 -25.68 -6.11
N VAL A 144 -6.81 -25.26 -4.88
CA VAL A 144 -6.15 -23.97 -4.57
C VAL A 144 -4.72 -23.89 -5.09
N ARG A 145 -3.98 -25.01 -5.02
CA ARG A 145 -2.61 -25.09 -5.52
C ARG A 145 -2.56 -24.88 -7.03
N ASP A 146 -3.50 -25.50 -7.73
CA ASP A 146 -3.62 -25.41 -9.18
C ASP A 146 -4.09 -24.01 -9.58
N ALA A 147 -5.04 -23.44 -8.83
CA ALA A 147 -5.48 -22.05 -9.00
C ALA A 147 -4.32 -21.04 -8.88
N LEU A 148 -3.47 -21.17 -7.86
CA LEU A 148 -2.30 -20.31 -7.67
C LEU A 148 -1.24 -20.51 -8.76
N ARG A 149 -1.03 -21.75 -9.21
CA ARG A 149 -0.12 -22.06 -10.31
C ARG A 149 -0.59 -21.39 -11.59
N GLU A 150 -1.86 -21.54 -11.93
CA GLU A 150 -2.45 -20.93 -13.12
C GLU A 150 -2.46 -19.40 -13.03
N PHE A 151 -2.78 -18.82 -11.87
CA PHE A 151 -2.66 -17.38 -11.67
C PHE A 151 -1.23 -16.89 -11.95
N SER A 152 -0.21 -17.59 -11.42
CA SER A 152 1.20 -17.29 -11.67
C SER A 152 1.56 -17.39 -13.16
N ASP A 153 1.00 -18.37 -13.87
CA ASP A 153 1.21 -18.55 -15.30
C ASP A 153 0.61 -17.36 -16.08
N ILE A 154 -0.62 -16.95 -15.76
CA ILE A 154 -1.28 -15.78 -16.37
C ILE A 154 -0.47 -14.50 -16.13
N VAL A 155 -0.03 -14.26 -14.89
CA VAL A 155 0.80 -13.09 -14.53
C VAL A 155 2.10 -13.08 -15.33
N SER A 156 2.76 -14.24 -15.47
CA SER A 156 4.01 -14.36 -16.21
C SER A 156 3.82 -14.08 -17.70
N ILE A 157 2.81 -14.67 -18.33
CA ILE A 157 2.46 -14.44 -19.74
C ILE A 157 2.16 -12.96 -19.98
N PHE A 158 1.39 -12.35 -19.09
CA PHE A 158 1.02 -10.95 -19.17
C PHE A 158 2.25 -10.03 -19.08
N LYS A 159 3.17 -10.30 -18.12
CA LYS A 159 4.43 -9.57 -17.99
C LYS A 159 5.29 -9.70 -19.25
N THR A 160 5.42 -10.90 -19.81
CA THR A 160 6.16 -11.13 -21.06
C THR A 160 5.55 -10.35 -22.23
N ARG A 161 4.22 -10.31 -22.36
CA ARG A 161 3.54 -9.56 -23.42
C ARG A 161 3.80 -8.05 -23.28
N LEU A 162 3.72 -7.51 -22.06
CA LEU A 162 4.04 -6.11 -21.79
C LEU A 162 5.48 -5.75 -22.14
N GLN A 163 6.44 -6.62 -21.80
CA GLN A 163 7.85 -6.43 -22.13
C GLN A 163 8.06 -6.43 -23.66
N ALA A 164 7.48 -7.41 -24.37
CA ALA A 164 7.57 -7.48 -25.82
C ALA A 164 6.97 -6.24 -26.50
N GLN A 165 5.88 -5.69 -25.97
CA GLN A 165 5.28 -4.45 -26.48
C GLN A 165 6.18 -3.24 -26.24
N ASP A 166 6.79 -3.13 -25.05
CA ASP A 166 7.74 -2.07 -24.72
C ASP A 166 8.97 -2.12 -25.63
N ASP A 167 9.53 -3.31 -25.84
CA ASP A 167 10.66 -3.56 -26.72
C ASP A 167 10.32 -3.23 -28.18
N GLN A 168 9.12 -3.62 -28.64
CA GLN A 168 8.64 -3.28 -29.98
C GLN A 168 8.49 -1.76 -30.15
N MET A 169 7.96 -1.06 -29.14
CA MET A 169 7.83 0.40 -29.17
C MET A 169 9.21 1.08 -29.20
N ARG A 170 10.18 0.59 -28.42
CA ARG A 170 11.56 1.10 -28.44
C ARG A 170 12.21 0.87 -29.79
N LYS A 171 12.02 -0.32 -30.39
CA LYS A 171 12.54 -0.65 -31.72
C LYS A 171 11.98 0.27 -32.80
N ARG A 172 10.66 0.49 -32.83
CA ARG A 172 10.03 1.43 -33.77
C ARG A 172 10.59 2.85 -33.63
N LYS A 173 10.72 3.33 -32.39
CA LYS A 173 11.33 4.66 -32.13
C LYS A 173 12.78 4.73 -32.63
N ALA A 174 13.57 3.67 -32.47
CA ALA A 174 14.94 3.62 -32.97
C ALA A 174 15.00 3.62 -34.50
N GLU A 175 14.12 2.85 -35.16
CA GLU A 175 13.97 2.83 -36.62
C GLU A 175 13.57 4.22 -37.16
N ASP A 176 12.60 4.89 -36.52
CA ASP A 176 12.17 6.24 -36.90
C ASP A 176 13.32 7.25 -36.80
N VAL A 177 14.12 7.18 -35.73
CA VAL A 177 15.31 8.03 -35.55
C VAL A 177 16.35 7.76 -36.64
N GLU A 178 16.56 6.50 -37.01
CA GLU A 178 17.49 6.14 -38.08
C GLU A 178 17.04 6.69 -39.44
N ILE A 179 15.74 6.59 -39.74
CA ILE A 179 15.14 7.14 -40.97
C ILE A 179 15.32 8.66 -41.01
N ILE A 180 15.02 9.37 -39.93
CA ILE A 180 15.20 10.84 -39.86
C ILE A 180 16.66 11.22 -40.11
N ASN A 181 17.60 10.52 -39.46
CA ASN A 181 19.03 10.77 -39.67
C ASN A 181 19.47 10.52 -41.12
N LYS A 182 18.88 9.53 -41.79
CA LYS A 182 19.16 9.26 -43.22
C LYS A 182 18.66 10.42 -44.09
N LEU A 183 17.43 10.87 -43.88
CA LEU A 183 16.85 11.99 -44.64
C LEU A 183 17.66 13.28 -44.46
N LEU A 184 18.09 13.59 -43.23
CA LEU A 184 18.92 14.76 -42.96
C LEU A 184 20.29 14.73 -43.67
N ARG A 185 20.86 13.54 -43.90
CA ARG A 185 22.10 13.41 -44.66
C ARG A 185 21.88 13.63 -46.16
N GLU A 186 20.76 13.16 -46.69
CA GLU A 186 20.40 13.32 -48.10
C GLU A 186 20.04 14.78 -48.42
N GLU A 187 19.38 15.52 -47.51
CA GLU A 187 19.07 16.95 -47.69
C GLU A 187 20.35 17.82 -47.77
N LYS A 188 21.39 17.44 -47.03
CA LYS A 188 22.62 18.24 -46.91
C LYS A 188 23.60 18.03 -48.07
N SER A 189 23.34 17.05 -48.95
CA SER A 189 24.19 16.71 -50.10
C SER A 189 23.72 17.38 -51.39
#